data_AF-A0A182PSZ2-F1
#
_entry.id   AF-A0A182PSZ2-F1
#
_cell.length_a   1.000
_cell.length_b   1.000
_cell.length_c   1.000
_cell.angle_alpha   90.00
_cell.angle_beta   90.00
_cell.angle_gamma   90.00
#
_symmetry.space_group_name_H-M   'P 1'
#
loop_
_entity.id
_entity.type
_entity.pdbx_description
1 polymer ?
#
loop_
_entity_poly.entity_id
_entity_poly.type
_entity_poly.pdbx_seq_one_letter_code
_entity_poly.pdbx_strand_id
1 'polypeptide(L)'
;MIPTKSLISCAVFASVLLLVFQNGMALKCRNCLSSKSFDECEKMGGIVECNATIVNTNHETFKPENPTLPVGNWTEFKCYRFEVARLYPNNSDTGLRGYGRGCTFLQVNFCNGWSSSLNFTNCSTCTTDNCDENPSIIPTASPGVTTTTLPVTSTAPVNSSTPAPTSTKKPSNGANVLTLHNLSSLSFLGVLLLFAVQ
;
A
#
# COMPACT_ATOMS: atom_id res chain seq x y z
N MET A 1 -7.85 58.20 -20.69
CA MET A 1 -7.00 57.15 -21.29
C MET A 1 -6.40 56.33 -20.17
N ILE A 2 -6.44 55.00 -20.23
CA ILE A 2 -5.84 54.12 -19.22
C ILE A 2 -4.40 53.81 -19.65
N PRO A 3 -3.38 53.94 -18.76
CA PRO A 3 -1.99 53.68 -19.13
C PRO A 3 -1.75 52.18 -19.37
N THR A 4 -1.59 51.79 -20.63
CA THR A 4 -1.41 50.40 -21.09
C THR A 4 -0.25 49.66 -20.41
N LYS A 5 0.79 50.38 -19.98
CA LYS A 5 1.92 49.82 -19.21
C LYS A 5 1.50 49.13 -17.91
N SER A 6 0.41 49.57 -17.26
CA SER A 6 -0.08 48.98 -16.01
C SER A 6 -0.67 47.58 -16.22
N LEU A 7 -1.44 47.40 -17.30
CA LEU A 7 -2.11 46.13 -17.62
C LEU A 7 -1.10 45.02 -17.96
N ILE A 8 -0.01 45.36 -18.63
CA ILE A 8 1.05 44.40 -18.99
C ILE A 8 1.73 43.84 -17.73
N SER A 9 1.99 44.69 -16.72
CA SER A 9 2.62 44.27 -15.46
C SER A 9 1.77 43.25 -14.71
N CYS A 10 0.47 43.53 -14.54
CA CYS A 10 -0.46 42.61 -13.87
C CYS A 10 -0.59 41.26 -14.61
N ALA A 11 -0.61 41.26 -15.94
CA ALA A 11 -0.67 40.04 -16.73
C ALA A 11 0.57 39.15 -16.52
N VAL A 12 1.78 39.72 -16.53
CA VAL A 12 3.02 38.96 -16.31
C VAL A 12 3.08 38.37 -14.91
N PHE A 13 2.74 39.14 -13.87
CA PHE A 13 2.72 38.64 -12.49
C PHE A 13 1.68 37.52 -12.29
N ALA A 14 0.49 37.64 -12.91
CA ALA A 14 -0.53 36.59 -12.87
C ALA A 14 -0.06 35.30 -13.56
N SER A 15 0.59 35.39 -14.72
CA SER A 15 1.16 34.24 -15.43
C SER A 15 2.25 33.54 -14.61
N VAL A 16 3.14 34.29 -13.94
CA VAL A 16 4.18 33.70 -13.09
C VAL A 16 3.56 32.99 -11.88
N LEU A 17 2.54 33.56 -11.22
CA LEU A 17 1.84 32.89 -10.13
C LEU A 17 1.20 31.57 -10.57
N LEU A 18 0.50 31.57 -11.72
CA LEU A 18 -0.18 30.38 -12.25
C LEU A 18 0.78 29.23 -12.57
N LEU A 19 2.01 29.53 -12.99
CA LEU A 19 3.04 28.51 -13.22
C LEU A 19 3.60 27.92 -11.92
N VAL A 20 3.73 28.72 -10.85
CA VAL A 20 4.26 28.25 -9.56
C VAL A 20 3.28 27.32 -8.84
N PHE A 21 1.98 27.48 -9.02
CA PHE A 21 0.96 26.59 -8.44
C PHE A 21 0.76 25.25 -9.16
N GLN A 22 1.50 24.96 -10.24
CA GLN A 22 1.53 23.63 -10.87
C GLN A 22 2.50 22.64 -10.22
N ASN A 23 3.11 22.99 -9.08
CA ASN A 23 3.71 22.02 -8.18
C ASN A 23 2.58 21.19 -7.53
N GLY A 24 2.11 20.17 -8.25
CA GLY A 24 1.07 19.25 -7.79
C GLY A 24 1.46 18.64 -6.44
N MET A 25 0.52 18.60 -5.49
CA MET A 25 0.80 18.09 -4.16
C MET A 25 1.23 16.63 -4.26
N ALA A 26 2.49 16.35 -3.90
CA ALA A 26 3.06 15.02 -4.00
C ALA A 26 2.32 14.08 -3.03
N LEU A 27 1.67 13.07 -3.61
CA LEU A 27 0.73 12.19 -2.93
C LEU A 27 1.34 11.57 -1.68
N LYS A 28 0.61 11.61 -0.56
CA LYS A 28 1.04 10.99 0.69
C LYS A 28 0.34 9.67 0.93
N CYS A 29 1.13 8.64 1.22
CA CYS A 29 0.65 7.29 1.51
C CYS A 29 1.41 6.74 2.71
N ARG A 30 0.82 5.81 3.45
CA ARG A 30 1.56 5.05 4.45
C ARG A 30 2.43 3.99 3.79
N ASN A 31 3.71 3.87 4.16
CA ASN A 31 4.63 2.89 3.58
C ASN A 31 5.09 1.87 4.65
N CYS A 32 4.47 0.68 4.66
CA CYS A 32 4.70 -0.34 5.68
C CYS A 32 4.45 -1.77 5.17
N LEU A 33 5.01 -2.76 5.88
CA LEU A 33 4.78 -4.19 5.64
C LEU A 33 4.82 -4.96 6.97
N SER A 34 3.77 -5.74 7.28
CA SER A 34 3.64 -6.58 8.48
C SER A 34 3.23 -8.01 8.11
N SER A 35 3.53 -8.98 8.99
CA SER A 35 3.05 -10.36 8.91
C SER A 35 1.88 -10.68 9.87
N LYS A 36 1.36 -9.68 10.61
CA LYS A 36 0.36 -9.86 11.67
C LYS A 36 -0.94 -9.07 11.46
N SER A 37 -0.85 -7.76 11.18
CA SER A 37 -2.03 -6.90 10.98
C SER A 37 -1.68 -5.53 10.38
N PHE A 38 -2.71 -4.81 9.92
CA PHE A 38 -2.58 -3.39 9.58
C PHE A 38 -2.15 -2.54 10.79
N ASP A 39 -2.67 -2.80 11.98
CA ASP A 39 -2.31 -2.11 13.22
C ASP A 39 -0.82 -2.22 13.58
N GLU A 40 -0.13 -3.28 13.15
CA GLU A 40 1.32 -3.41 13.30
C GLU A 40 2.06 -2.72 12.14
N CYS A 41 1.56 -2.86 10.91
CA CYS A 41 2.04 -2.11 9.73
C CYS A 41 2.12 -0.60 10.05
N GLU A 42 1.06 -0.04 10.62
CA GLU A 42 0.95 1.37 11.02
C GLU A 42 1.94 1.82 12.10
N LYS A 43 2.49 0.88 12.87
CA LYS A 43 3.52 1.14 13.90
C LYS A 43 4.95 0.96 13.36
N MET A 44 5.12 0.24 12.26
CA MET A 44 6.43 -0.02 11.63
C MET A 44 6.75 0.92 10.47
N GLY A 45 5.75 1.59 9.89
CA GLY A 45 5.94 2.52 8.77
C GLY A 45 5.06 3.77 8.85
N GLY A 46 5.70 4.91 8.63
CA GLY A 46 5.06 6.22 8.63
C GLY A 46 4.36 6.56 7.32
N ILE A 47 3.73 7.75 7.31
CA ILE A 47 3.25 8.41 6.10
C ILE A 47 4.46 9.02 5.39
N VAL A 48 4.59 8.78 4.08
CA VAL A 48 5.67 9.27 3.23
C VAL A 48 5.11 10.00 2.02
N GLU A 49 5.90 10.93 1.49
CA GLU A 49 5.61 11.62 0.24
C GLU A 49 6.09 10.77 -0.96
N CYS A 50 5.17 10.35 -1.81
CA CYS A 50 5.46 9.41 -2.89
C CYS A 50 6.41 10.01 -3.92
N ASN A 51 7.44 9.23 -4.25
CA ASN A 51 8.44 9.55 -5.25
C ASN A 51 8.95 8.24 -5.90
N ALA A 52 9.61 8.37 -7.06
CA ALA A 52 10.09 7.21 -7.82
C ALA A 52 11.05 6.31 -7.03
N THR A 53 11.88 6.85 -6.13
CA THR A 53 12.81 6.06 -5.31
C THR A 53 12.04 5.11 -4.39
N ILE A 54 11.04 5.60 -3.66
CA ILE A 54 10.19 4.78 -2.78
C ILE A 54 9.42 3.71 -3.59
N VAL A 55 8.83 4.09 -4.73
CA VAL A 55 8.12 3.15 -5.61
C VAL A 55 9.05 2.05 -6.11
N ASN A 56 10.26 2.40 -6.57
CA ASN A 56 11.23 1.42 -7.05
C ASN A 56 11.67 0.48 -5.92
N THR A 57 11.96 0.99 -4.72
CA THR A 57 12.31 0.15 -3.55
C THR A 57 11.19 -0.83 -3.19
N ASN A 58 9.93 -0.38 -3.21
CA ASN A 58 8.77 -1.25 -2.98
C ASN A 58 8.65 -2.31 -4.09
N HIS A 59 8.75 -1.91 -5.36
CA HIS A 59 8.64 -2.81 -6.50
C HIS A 59 9.77 -3.85 -6.54
N GLU A 60 11.02 -3.47 -6.20
CA GLU A 60 12.15 -4.39 -6.08
C GLU A 60 11.97 -5.38 -4.92
N THR A 61 11.43 -4.93 -3.79
CA THR A 61 11.10 -5.79 -2.64
C THR A 61 10.08 -6.87 -3.01
N PHE A 62 9.08 -6.54 -3.83
CA PHE A 62 8.03 -7.48 -4.24
C PHE A 62 8.35 -8.26 -5.53
N LYS A 63 9.38 -7.87 -6.29
CA LYS A 63 9.77 -8.44 -7.58
C LYS A 63 9.89 -9.99 -7.63
N PRO A 64 10.32 -10.71 -6.56
CA PRO A 64 10.35 -12.17 -6.57
C PRO A 64 8.96 -12.83 -6.60
N GLU A 65 7.93 -12.17 -6.06
CA GLU A 65 6.55 -12.68 -6.01
C GLU A 65 5.62 -11.95 -7.00
N ASN A 66 6.02 -10.79 -7.56
CA ASN A 66 5.36 -10.11 -8.68
C ASN A 66 6.40 -9.48 -9.64
N PRO A 67 6.81 -10.20 -10.69
CA PRO A 67 7.81 -9.71 -11.64
C PRO A 67 7.25 -8.66 -12.63
N THR A 68 5.95 -8.34 -12.59
CA THR A 68 5.32 -7.36 -13.48
C THR A 68 5.46 -5.91 -13.01
N LEU A 69 5.91 -5.70 -11.77
CA LEU A 69 6.10 -4.37 -11.19
C LEU A 69 7.31 -3.66 -11.83
N PRO A 70 7.12 -2.56 -12.57
CA PRO A 70 8.21 -1.89 -13.28
C PRO A 70 8.98 -0.94 -12.35
N VAL A 71 10.30 -0.87 -12.52
CA VAL A 71 11.12 0.22 -11.98
C VAL A 71 11.25 1.33 -13.02
N GLY A 72 11.29 2.59 -12.59
CA GLY A 72 11.35 3.74 -13.50
C GLY A 72 11.53 5.08 -12.79
N ASN A 73 11.47 6.16 -13.55
CA ASN A 73 11.52 7.53 -13.03
C ASN A 73 10.28 8.31 -13.51
N TRP A 74 9.11 7.89 -13.04
CA TRP A 74 7.82 8.52 -13.36
C TRP A 74 7.35 9.38 -12.18
N THR A 75 6.53 10.39 -12.46
CA THR A 75 6.13 11.44 -11.52
C THR A 75 4.69 11.30 -11.00
N GLU A 76 3.94 10.30 -11.48
CA GLU A 76 2.55 10.07 -11.11
C GLU A 76 2.41 8.83 -10.23
N PHE A 77 1.75 8.99 -9.09
CA PHE A 77 1.71 8.00 -8.01
C PHE A 77 0.27 7.66 -7.57
N LYS A 78 0.13 6.52 -6.91
CA LYS A 78 -1.06 6.12 -6.16
C LYS A 78 -0.67 5.29 -4.94
N CYS A 79 -1.47 5.35 -3.88
CA CYS A 79 -1.31 4.44 -2.76
C CYS A 79 -1.79 3.04 -3.15
N TYR A 80 -1.17 2.01 -2.57
CA TYR A 80 -1.74 0.66 -2.50
C TYR A 80 -2.02 0.26 -1.05
N ARG A 81 -2.98 -0.63 -0.86
CA ARG A 81 -3.21 -1.40 0.37
C ARG A 81 -3.44 -2.86 -0.03
N PHE A 82 -2.85 -3.81 0.70
CA PHE A 82 -3.13 -5.23 0.52
C PHE A 82 -3.16 -6.03 1.82
N GLU A 83 -3.93 -7.12 1.78
CA GLU A 83 -3.87 -8.27 2.66
C GLU A 83 -3.73 -9.54 1.81
N VAL A 84 -2.78 -10.40 2.18
CA VAL A 84 -2.41 -11.59 1.40
C VAL A 84 -2.14 -12.78 2.31
N ALA A 85 -2.57 -13.97 1.90
CA ALA A 85 -2.20 -15.25 2.50
C ALA A 85 -1.18 -15.98 1.62
N ARG A 86 -0.16 -16.60 2.22
CA ARG A 86 0.76 -17.48 1.48
C ARG A 86 0.17 -18.88 1.36
N LEU A 87 0.23 -19.46 0.17
CA LEU A 87 -0.24 -20.82 -0.10
C LEU A 87 0.92 -21.82 -0.19
N TYR A 88 0.64 -23.07 0.14
CA TYR A 88 1.45 -24.23 -0.23
C TYR A 88 1.26 -24.54 -1.73
N PRO A 89 2.16 -25.34 -2.37
CA PRO A 89 2.05 -25.70 -3.80
C PRO A 89 0.79 -26.49 -4.20
N ASN A 90 0.00 -26.96 -3.23
CA ASN A 90 -1.32 -27.59 -3.42
C ASN A 90 -2.49 -26.60 -3.26
N ASN A 91 -2.23 -25.30 -3.24
CA ASN A 91 -3.16 -24.20 -2.98
C ASN A 91 -3.81 -24.20 -1.58
N SER A 92 -3.34 -25.01 -0.62
CA SER A 92 -3.80 -24.92 0.77
C SER A 92 -3.13 -23.77 1.53
N ASP A 93 -3.85 -23.17 2.48
CA ASP A 93 -3.37 -22.04 3.28
C ASP A 93 -2.22 -22.45 4.23
N THR A 94 -1.15 -21.66 4.28
CA THR A 94 -0.03 -21.86 5.21
C THR A 94 -0.30 -21.31 6.62
N GLY A 95 -1.35 -20.49 6.78
CA GLY A 95 -1.58 -19.66 7.97
C GLY A 95 -0.72 -18.40 8.02
N LEU A 96 0.27 -18.24 7.12
CA LEU A 96 1.07 -17.01 7.02
C LEU A 96 0.25 -15.91 6.33
N ARG A 97 0.45 -14.67 6.79
CA ARG A 97 -0.21 -13.47 6.27
C ARG A 97 0.80 -12.38 5.95
N GLY A 98 0.41 -11.48 5.06
CA GLY A 98 1.09 -10.23 4.77
C GLY A 98 0.09 -9.08 4.71
N TYR A 99 0.42 -7.96 5.34
CA TYR A 99 -0.35 -6.72 5.40
C TYR A 99 0.56 -5.60 4.93
N GLY A 100 0.24 -4.96 3.81
CA GLY A 100 1.16 -4.00 3.18
C GLY A 100 0.47 -2.75 2.67
N ARG A 101 1.17 -1.62 2.75
CA ARG A 101 0.78 -0.31 2.21
C ARG A 101 1.99 0.42 1.66
N GLY A 102 1.79 1.30 0.68
CA GLY A 102 2.88 2.12 0.14
C GLY A 102 2.52 2.83 -1.14
N CYS A 103 3.54 3.45 -1.73
CA CYS A 103 3.45 4.10 -3.04
C CYS A 103 3.68 3.09 -4.17
N THR A 104 2.86 3.18 -5.23
CA THR A 104 3.14 2.62 -6.56
C THR A 104 2.92 3.71 -7.62
N PHE A 105 3.30 3.45 -8.88
CA PHE A 105 3.05 4.38 -9.98
C PHE A 105 1.57 4.36 -10.40
N LEU A 106 1.03 5.50 -10.83
CA LEU A 106 -0.38 5.66 -11.20
C LEU A 106 -0.85 4.63 -12.25
N GLN A 107 -0.05 4.40 -13.29
CA GLN A 107 -0.37 3.48 -14.39
C GLN A 107 -0.12 1.99 -14.10
N VAL A 108 0.44 1.61 -12.94
CA VAL A 108 0.71 0.20 -12.59
C VAL A 108 -0.53 -0.45 -11.98
N ASN A 109 -0.98 -1.58 -12.51
CA ASN A 109 -2.01 -2.38 -11.85
C ASN A 109 -1.38 -3.27 -10.76
N PHE A 110 -1.08 -2.66 -9.61
CA PHE A 110 -0.36 -3.29 -8.50
C PHE A 110 -1.05 -4.55 -7.94
N CYS A 111 -2.37 -4.70 -8.09
CA CYS A 111 -3.09 -5.87 -7.60
C CYS A 111 -3.03 -7.10 -8.53
N ASN A 112 -2.39 -6.97 -9.70
CA ASN A 112 -2.25 -8.04 -10.70
C ASN A 112 -0.78 -8.46 -10.87
N GLY A 113 -0.56 -9.64 -11.45
CA GLY A 113 0.79 -10.15 -11.79
C GLY A 113 1.52 -10.90 -10.67
N TRP A 114 0.89 -11.05 -9.50
CA TRP A 114 1.41 -11.84 -8.38
C TRP A 114 1.43 -13.35 -8.67
N SER A 115 2.39 -14.03 -8.05
CA SER A 115 2.56 -15.48 -8.06
C SER A 115 1.37 -16.20 -7.43
N SER A 116 1.06 -17.40 -7.95
CA SER A 116 0.04 -18.29 -7.38
C SER A 116 0.38 -18.84 -5.99
N SER A 117 1.61 -18.64 -5.50
CA SER A 117 1.99 -18.82 -4.09
C SER A 117 1.30 -17.83 -3.13
N LEU A 118 0.59 -16.83 -3.64
CA LEU A 118 -0.07 -15.77 -2.88
C LEU A 118 -1.55 -15.65 -3.23
N ASN A 119 -2.40 -15.57 -2.21
CA ASN A 119 -3.84 -15.31 -2.33
C ASN A 119 -4.17 -13.97 -1.69
N PHE A 120 -4.47 -12.95 -2.51
CA PHE A 120 -4.84 -11.61 -2.05
C PHE A 120 -6.31 -11.60 -1.62
N THR A 121 -6.56 -11.61 -0.31
CA THR A 121 -7.91 -11.49 0.27
C THR A 121 -8.43 -10.07 0.20
N ASN A 122 -7.54 -9.08 0.13
CA ASN A 122 -7.87 -7.68 -0.10
C ASN A 122 -6.73 -7.01 -0.88
N CYS A 123 -7.04 -6.28 -1.96
CA CYS A 123 -6.08 -5.39 -2.60
C CYS A 123 -6.81 -4.20 -3.23
N SER A 124 -6.32 -2.99 -2.98
CA SER A 124 -6.88 -1.77 -3.54
C SER A 124 -5.79 -0.73 -3.82
N THR A 125 -6.08 0.21 -4.72
CA THR A 125 -5.22 1.37 -5.00
C THR A 125 -6.05 2.65 -5.12
N CYS A 126 -5.51 3.79 -4.69
CA CYS A 126 -6.25 5.05 -4.61
C CYS A 126 -5.31 6.28 -4.70
N THR A 127 -5.85 7.44 -5.08
CA THR A 127 -5.08 8.59 -5.60
C THR A 127 -5.25 9.88 -4.78
N THR A 128 -5.52 9.78 -3.48
CA THR A 128 -5.66 10.92 -2.57
C THR A 128 -4.90 10.66 -1.27
N ASP A 129 -4.40 11.70 -0.61
CA ASP A 129 -3.56 11.55 0.59
C ASP A 129 -4.18 10.62 1.65
N ASN A 130 -3.39 9.65 2.11
CA ASN A 130 -3.70 8.66 3.15
C ASN A 130 -4.96 7.82 2.89
N CYS A 131 -5.39 7.71 1.63
CA CYS A 131 -6.56 6.89 1.24
C CYS A 131 -6.40 5.39 1.54
N ASP A 132 -5.18 4.94 1.85
CA ASP A 132 -4.89 3.58 2.29
C ASP A 132 -5.37 3.27 3.72
N GLU A 133 -5.70 4.27 4.55
CA GLU A 133 -5.94 4.06 5.99
C GLU A 133 -7.25 3.33 6.30
N ASN A 134 -8.30 3.53 5.50
CA ASN A 134 -9.56 2.79 5.60
C ASN A 134 -9.89 2.11 4.26
N PRO A 135 -10.38 0.86 4.23
CA PRO A 135 -10.78 0.21 2.98
C PRO A 135 -12.04 0.88 2.39
N SER A 136 -11.80 1.86 1.51
CA SER A 136 -12.80 2.28 0.51
C SER A 136 -13.19 1.05 -0.30
N ILE A 137 -14.45 0.62 -0.19
CA ILE A 137 -14.95 -0.65 -0.71
C ILE A 137 -15.17 -0.55 -2.23
N ILE A 138 -14.06 -0.52 -2.98
CA ILE A 138 -14.03 -0.57 -4.44
C ILE A 138 -13.59 -1.99 -4.82
N PRO A 139 -14.52 -2.94 -5.02
CA PRO A 139 -14.16 -4.32 -5.35
C PRO A 139 -13.65 -4.40 -6.79
N THR A 140 -12.33 -4.36 -6.98
CA THR A 140 -11.70 -4.86 -8.21
C THR A 140 -11.89 -6.37 -8.25
N ALA A 141 -12.94 -6.82 -8.94
CA ALA A 141 -13.30 -8.22 -9.00
C ALA A 141 -12.19 -9.06 -9.63
N SER A 142 -11.63 -9.99 -8.85
CA SER A 142 -10.86 -11.11 -9.40
C SER A 142 -11.77 -11.95 -10.31
N PRO A 143 -11.29 -12.51 -11.44
CA PRO A 143 -12.11 -13.32 -12.34
C PRO A 143 -12.79 -14.50 -11.61
N GLY A 144 -14.11 -14.39 -11.43
CA GLY A 144 -14.87 -15.31 -10.60
C GLY A 144 -15.02 -16.70 -11.23
N VAL A 145 -14.91 -17.74 -10.40
CA VAL A 145 -15.32 -19.09 -10.77
C VAL A 145 -16.86 -19.13 -10.84
N THR A 146 -17.41 -19.39 -12.02
CA THR A 146 -18.85 -19.50 -12.24
C THR A 146 -19.40 -20.80 -11.63
N THR A 147 -19.80 -20.75 -10.36
CA THR A 147 -20.49 -21.86 -9.70
C THR A 147 -22.01 -21.72 -9.88
N THR A 148 -22.57 -22.42 -10.86
CA THR A 148 -24.01 -22.43 -11.13
C THR A 148 -24.79 -23.16 -10.03
N THR A 149 -25.32 -22.44 -9.05
CA THR A 149 -26.21 -22.99 -8.02
C THR A 149 -27.67 -22.99 -8.48
N LEU A 150 -28.21 -24.17 -8.76
CA LEU A 150 -29.65 -24.37 -8.97
C LEU A 150 -30.43 -24.23 -7.64
N PRO A 151 -31.69 -23.76 -7.65
CA PRO A 151 -32.48 -23.61 -6.44
C PRO A 151 -32.96 -24.97 -5.91
N VAL A 152 -32.62 -25.29 -4.67
CA VAL A 152 -33.15 -26.45 -3.93
C VAL A 152 -34.02 -25.95 -2.78
N THR A 153 -35.35 -26.06 -2.95
CA THR A 153 -36.31 -25.89 -1.86
C THR A 153 -36.17 -27.03 -0.87
N SER A 154 -36.03 -26.74 0.42
CA SER A 154 -36.04 -27.75 1.48
C SER A 154 -36.79 -27.25 2.72
N THR A 155 -37.65 -28.10 3.28
CA THR A 155 -38.56 -27.78 4.38
C THR A 155 -37.90 -28.04 5.74
N ALA A 156 -38.08 -27.10 6.68
CA ALA A 156 -37.60 -27.26 8.05
C ALA A 156 -38.61 -27.98 8.96
N PRO A 157 -38.15 -28.92 9.80
CA PRO A 157 -38.78 -29.24 11.09
C PRO A 157 -37.96 -28.65 12.27
N VAL A 158 -38.54 -28.69 13.47
CA VAL A 158 -38.11 -27.97 14.69
C VAL A 158 -37.53 -28.95 15.75
N ASN A 159 -36.91 -28.41 16.81
CA ASN A 159 -36.37 -29.02 18.06
C ASN A 159 -34.88 -29.46 18.05
N SER A 160 -34.12 -29.38 19.16
CA SER A 160 -34.23 -28.53 20.38
C SER A 160 -32.96 -28.67 21.26
N SER A 161 -32.88 -27.86 22.34
CA SER A 161 -32.00 -27.96 23.54
C SER A 161 -30.47 -27.73 23.45
N THR A 162 -30.04 -26.70 24.21
CA THR A 162 -28.73 -26.42 24.84
C THR A 162 -28.36 -27.47 25.94
N PRO A 163 -27.18 -27.47 26.64
CA PRO A 163 -26.22 -26.37 26.88
C PRO A 163 -24.69 -26.70 26.78
N ALA A 164 -23.84 -25.68 27.01
CA ALA A 164 -22.39 -25.75 27.29
C ALA A 164 -22.11 -25.58 28.82
N PRO A 165 -20.90 -25.83 29.39
CA PRO A 165 -19.63 -25.09 29.17
C PRO A 165 -18.39 -26.06 29.06
N THR A 166 -17.09 -25.84 29.44
CA THR A 166 -16.36 -24.82 30.26
C THR A 166 -14.82 -24.79 30.02
N SER A 167 -14.22 -23.60 30.13
CA SER A 167 -12.87 -23.21 30.65
C SER A 167 -11.55 -23.97 30.34
N THR A 168 -10.59 -23.22 29.74
CA THR A 168 -9.13 -23.11 30.03
C THR A 168 -8.18 -24.33 30.14
N LYS A 169 -7.07 -24.29 29.36
CA LYS A 169 -5.69 -24.45 29.91
C LYS A 169 -4.57 -23.88 29.01
N LYS A 170 -3.44 -23.51 29.62
CA LYS A 170 -2.15 -23.07 29.01
C LYS A 170 -1.07 -24.15 29.29
N PRO A 171 -0.24 -24.53 28.31
CA PRO A 171 1.18 -24.13 28.24
C PRO A 171 1.52 -23.60 26.82
N SER A 172 2.43 -22.65 26.55
CA SER A 172 3.76 -22.26 27.09
C SER A 172 4.95 -23.01 26.50
N ASN A 173 5.86 -22.21 25.91
CA ASN A 173 7.27 -22.47 25.53
C ASN A 173 7.50 -23.15 24.16
N GLY A 174 8.43 -22.58 23.39
CA GLY A 174 8.77 -22.96 22.02
C GLY A 174 9.48 -21.82 21.29
N ALA A 175 10.63 -21.37 21.81
CA ALA A 175 11.35 -20.23 21.27
C ALA A 175 12.17 -20.61 20.02
N ASN A 176 12.16 -19.74 19.01
CA ASN A 176 13.22 -19.68 18.01
C ASN A 176 13.53 -18.23 17.68
N VAL A 177 14.80 -17.86 17.78
CA VAL A 177 15.27 -16.48 17.55
C VAL A 177 15.62 -16.34 16.08
N LEU A 178 14.98 -15.37 15.40
CA LEU A 178 15.47 -14.85 14.12
C LEU A 178 15.88 -13.39 14.32
N THR A 179 17.09 -13.07 13.89
CA THR A 179 17.81 -11.86 14.26
C THR A 179 17.27 -10.61 13.58
N LEU A 180 16.71 -9.70 14.39
CA LEU A 180 16.40 -8.34 13.98
C LEU A 180 17.70 -7.57 13.70
N HIS A 181 18.04 -7.35 12.43
CA HIS A 181 19.23 -6.58 12.07
C HIS A 181 18.99 -5.08 12.34
N ASN A 182 19.71 -4.60 13.36
CA ASN A 182 19.75 -3.20 13.74
C ASN A 182 20.50 -2.39 12.67
N LEU A 183 19.88 -1.32 12.15
CA LEU A 183 20.53 -0.31 11.31
C LEU A 183 20.20 1.07 11.88
N SER A 184 20.92 1.42 12.94
CA SER A 184 20.85 2.73 13.61
C SER A 184 22.18 3.48 13.44
N SER A 185 22.07 4.80 13.29
CA SER A 185 23.14 5.81 13.15
C SER A 185 24.20 5.62 12.06
N LEU A 186 24.25 6.57 11.12
CA LEU A 186 25.51 7.12 10.60
C LEU A 186 25.29 8.60 10.17
N SER A 187 25.04 9.44 11.17
CA SER A 187 25.13 10.90 11.04
C SER A 187 26.60 11.34 11.10
N PHE A 188 26.91 12.52 10.54
CA PHE A 188 28.28 13.06 10.34
C PHE A 188 29.07 12.25 9.28
N LEU A 189 29.65 12.84 8.23
CA LEU A 189 30.27 14.15 8.12
C LEU A 189 30.11 14.72 6.67
N GLY A 190 29.96 16.04 6.50
CA GLY A 190 29.75 16.63 5.16
C GLY A 190 29.46 18.13 5.20
N VAL A 191 30.40 18.94 5.68
CA VAL A 191 30.25 20.38 5.87
C VAL A 191 31.13 21.16 4.87
N LEU A 192 30.63 22.34 4.47
CA LEU A 192 31.29 23.43 3.73
C LEU A 192 31.35 23.33 2.18
N LEU A 193 31.49 24.52 1.58
CA LEU A 193 31.61 24.85 0.14
C LEU A 193 30.29 24.69 -0.67
N LEU A 194 29.74 25.72 -1.34
CA LEU A 194 30.15 27.13 -1.52
C LEU A 194 28.91 28.04 -1.58
N PHE A 195 29.02 29.24 -0.99
CA PHE A 195 28.22 30.42 -1.36
C PHE A 195 29.15 31.44 -2.04
N ALA A 196 28.61 32.17 -3.02
CA ALA A 196 29.21 33.28 -3.77
C ALA A 196 30.46 32.95 -4.62
N VAL A 197 30.36 33.20 -5.94
CA VAL A 197 30.95 34.39 -6.60
C VAL A 197 30.64 34.32 -8.11
N GLN A 198 29.64 35.08 -8.55
CA GLN A 198 29.57 35.96 -9.74
C GLN A 198 28.14 36.40 -10.01
#